data_AF-A0A6C0K9W5-F1
#
_entry.id   AF-A0A6C0K9W5-F1
#
_cell.length_a   1.000
_cell.length_b   1.000
_cell.length_c   1.000
_cell.angle_alpha   90.00
_cell.angle_beta   90.00
_cell.angle_gamma   90.00
#
_symmetry.space_group_name_H-M   'P 1'
#
loop_
_entity.id
_entity.type
_entity.pdbx_description
1 polymer ?
#
loop_
_entity_poly.entity_id
_entity_poly.type
_entity_poly.pdbx_seq_one_letter_code
_entity_poly.pdbx_strand_id
1 'polypeptide(L)'
;MTEPIIRAEMLERLYLKGIKDLPGYRSQDIALYKKVKPDWLELHSDELKYWANLAVKTYNLKVQHGDILWWLQERGYRNENLLFWHEDQGVVFPYTEIDDYGSVPPCFRVGPDFLPEFWFPRDSYSAKVDHNSLVFLEETLVQEIKENLQEVTPGKKWTCKITIQDKTYKVEVDNKDTIQEYFTYDNGCFYQEW
;
A
#
# COMPACT_ATOMS: atom_id res chain seq x y z
N MET A 1 -8.20 -2.06 22.59
CA MET A 1 -9.15 -0.95 22.30
C MET A 1 -9.18 -0.76 20.81
N THR A 2 -10.29 -1.10 20.16
CA THR A 2 -10.50 -0.94 18.72
C THR A 2 -11.29 0.34 18.48
N GLU A 3 -10.58 1.37 18.07
CA GLU A 3 -11.10 2.68 17.63
C GLU A 3 -10.69 2.94 16.17
N PRO A 4 -11.40 3.83 15.45
CA PRO A 4 -12.05 3.47 14.19
C PRO A 4 -11.24 3.76 12.92
N ILE A 5 -11.54 2.93 11.92
CA ILE A 5 -11.22 3.04 10.48
C ILE A 5 -11.53 4.46 9.95
N ILE A 6 -10.50 5.24 9.63
CA ILE A 6 -10.63 6.51 8.89
C ILE A 6 -10.42 6.24 7.39
N ARG A 7 -11.51 5.71 6.81
CA ARG A 7 -12.04 5.79 5.43
C ARG A 7 -11.16 6.39 4.32
N ALA A 8 -10.71 5.51 3.43
CA ALA A 8 -10.37 5.83 2.03
C ALA A 8 -11.50 6.60 1.29
N GLU A 9 -12.77 6.47 1.69
CA GLU A 9 -13.90 7.24 1.16
C GLU A 9 -13.83 8.76 1.44
N MET A 10 -12.95 9.22 2.34
CA MET A 10 -12.91 10.63 2.74
C MET A 10 -12.28 11.56 1.69
N LEU A 11 -11.23 11.16 0.98
CA LEU A 11 -10.60 12.05 -0.01
C LEU A 11 -11.48 12.29 -1.23
N GLU A 12 -12.14 11.24 -1.73
CA GLU A 12 -13.13 11.32 -2.80
C GLU A 12 -14.30 12.25 -2.41
N ARG A 13 -14.83 12.09 -1.18
CA ARG A 13 -15.93 12.93 -0.68
C ARG A 13 -15.51 14.36 -0.34
N LEU A 14 -14.28 14.59 0.14
CA LEU A 14 -13.73 15.92 0.41
C LEU A 14 -13.35 16.66 -0.87
N TYR A 15 -12.94 15.94 -1.91
CA TYR A 15 -12.73 16.49 -3.25
C TYR A 15 -14.06 16.93 -3.88
N LEU A 16 -15.08 16.07 -3.84
CA LEU A 16 -16.42 16.36 -4.40
C LEU A 16 -17.19 17.43 -3.60
N LYS A 17 -16.94 17.54 -2.29
CA LYS A 17 -17.65 18.47 -1.40
C LYS A 17 -16.88 19.78 -1.14
N GLY A 18 -15.55 19.75 -1.15
CA GLY A 18 -14.75 20.77 -0.45
C GLY A 18 -13.95 21.76 -1.30
N ILE A 19 -13.73 21.55 -2.61
CA ILE A 19 -13.01 22.56 -3.42
C ILE A 19 -13.75 23.92 -3.40
N LYS A 20 -15.08 23.91 -3.30
CA LYS A 20 -15.93 25.11 -3.22
C LYS A 20 -15.86 25.83 -1.86
N ASP A 21 -15.44 25.12 -0.80
CA ASP A 21 -15.47 25.59 0.58
C ASP A 21 -14.07 25.99 1.10
N LEU A 22 -13.04 25.95 0.24
CA LEU A 22 -11.67 26.34 0.61
C LEU A 22 -11.55 27.86 0.83
N PRO A 23 -10.95 28.32 1.95
CA PRO A 23 -10.67 29.73 2.14
C PRO A 23 -9.70 30.24 1.06
N GLY A 24 -10.15 31.14 0.18
CA GLY A 24 -9.35 31.69 -0.93
C GLY A 24 -9.67 31.11 -2.32
N TYR A 25 -10.71 30.30 -2.44
CA TYR A 25 -11.23 29.72 -3.69
C TYR A 25 -11.46 30.76 -4.81
N ARG A 26 -10.96 30.48 -6.03
CA ARG A 26 -11.27 31.23 -7.25
C ARG A 26 -11.89 30.30 -8.30
N SER A 27 -12.89 30.77 -9.03
CA SER A 27 -13.57 30.02 -10.12
C SER A 27 -12.63 29.51 -11.24
N GLN A 28 -11.40 30.02 -11.28
CA GLN A 28 -10.34 29.67 -12.22
C GLN A 28 -9.74 28.28 -11.93
N ASP A 29 -9.83 27.80 -10.69
CA ASP A 29 -9.24 26.52 -10.26
C ASP A 29 -10.06 25.32 -10.77
N ILE A 30 -11.37 25.49 -11.00
CA ILE A 30 -12.20 24.51 -11.73
C ILE A 30 -11.83 24.45 -13.21
N ALA A 31 -11.46 25.59 -13.82
CA ALA A 31 -11.00 25.63 -15.20
C ALA A 31 -9.61 25.01 -15.33
N LEU A 32 -8.74 25.16 -14.33
CA LEU A 32 -7.48 24.44 -14.22
C LEU A 32 -7.72 22.93 -14.07
N TYR A 33 -8.60 22.48 -13.16
CA TYR A 33 -8.97 21.06 -13.06
C TYR A 33 -9.56 20.46 -14.35
N LYS A 34 -10.43 21.18 -15.07
CA LYS A 34 -10.94 20.71 -16.37
C LYS A 34 -9.88 20.69 -17.47
N LYS A 35 -8.81 21.45 -17.30
CA LYS A 35 -7.69 21.57 -18.25
C LYS A 35 -6.48 20.68 -17.88
N VAL A 36 -6.42 20.25 -16.61
CA VAL A 36 -5.37 19.46 -15.96
C VAL A 36 -6.00 18.23 -15.29
N LYS A 37 -7.14 17.73 -15.78
CA LYS A 37 -7.50 16.33 -15.51
C LYS A 37 -6.29 15.58 -16.03
N PRO A 38 -5.50 14.90 -15.18
CA PRO A 38 -4.44 14.06 -15.70
C PRO A 38 -5.15 13.17 -16.70
N ASP A 39 -4.67 13.13 -17.93
CA ASP A 39 -5.02 11.99 -18.76
C ASP A 39 -4.77 10.78 -17.84
N TRP A 40 -5.73 9.88 -17.73
CA TRP A 40 -5.61 8.51 -17.22
C TRP A 40 -4.23 7.82 -17.42
N LEU A 41 -3.40 8.31 -18.34
CA LEU A 41 -2.04 7.88 -18.62
C LEU A 41 -0.94 8.52 -17.73
N GLU A 42 -1.24 9.51 -16.88
CA GLU A 42 -0.27 10.21 -16.00
C GLU A 42 -0.52 9.97 -14.50
N LEU A 43 -0.93 8.74 -14.13
CA LEU A 43 -1.29 8.33 -12.77
C LEU A 43 -0.11 8.28 -11.77
N HIS A 44 1.12 8.54 -12.23
CA HIS A 44 2.33 8.67 -11.42
C HIS A 44 2.98 10.05 -11.59
N SER A 45 2.19 11.12 -11.52
CA SER A 45 2.68 12.49 -11.66
C SER A 45 2.89 13.20 -10.32
N ASP A 46 3.96 14.00 -10.21
CA ASP A 46 4.18 14.86 -9.06
C ASP A 46 2.99 15.80 -8.78
N GLU A 47 2.20 16.12 -9.80
CA GLU A 47 0.96 16.89 -9.67
C GLU A 47 -0.10 16.15 -8.85
N LEU A 48 -0.31 14.85 -9.11
CA LEU A 48 -1.24 14.03 -8.33
C LEU A 48 -0.82 13.97 -6.86
N LYS A 49 0.48 13.75 -6.61
CA LYS A 49 1.06 13.77 -5.26
C LYS A 49 0.87 15.13 -4.58
N TYR A 50 1.08 16.23 -5.28
CA TYR A 50 0.87 17.59 -4.77
C TYR A 50 -0.59 17.80 -4.33
N TRP A 51 -1.56 17.45 -5.18
CA TRP A 51 -2.98 17.65 -4.88
C TRP A 51 -3.48 16.79 -3.72
N ALA A 52 -3.06 15.52 -3.65
CA ALA A 52 -3.40 14.64 -2.54
C ALA A 52 -2.84 15.18 -1.20
N ASN A 53 -1.57 15.65 -1.18
CA ASN A 53 -0.99 16.30 -0.01
C ASN A 53 -1.75 17.59 0.39
N LEU A 54 -2.12 18.42 -0.59
CA LEU A 54 -2.87 19.64 -0.33
C LEU A 54 -4.24 19.35 0.29
N ALA A 55 -4.94 18.33 -0.20
CA ALA A 55 -6.23 17.90 0.36
C ALA A 55 -6.08 17.46 1.83
N VAL A 56 -5.10 16.60 2.15
CA VAL A 56 -4.84 16.16 3.53
C VAL A 56 -4.65 17.35 4.48
N LYS A 57 -3.80 18.30 4.11
CA LYS A 57 -3.52 19.49 4.93
C LYS A 57 -4.74 20.39 5.07
N THR A 58 -5.42 20.67 3.97
CA THR A 58 -6.51 21.66 3.93
C THR A 58 -7.73 21.22 4.72
N TYR A 59 -8.05 19.93 4.70
CA TYR A 59 -9.17 19.37 5.47
C TYR A 59 -8.76 18.87 6.85
N ASN A 60 -7.50 19.08 7.26
CA ASN A 60 -6.94 18.62 8.53
C ASN A 60 -7.23 17.12 8.77
N LEU A 61 -6.97 16.30 7.74
CA LEU A 61 -7.24 14.87 7.82
C LEU A 61 -6.28 14.21 8.81
N LYS A 62 -6.85 13.39 9.69
CA LYS A 62 -6.09 12.53 10.60
C LYS A 62 -5.68 11.26 9.88
N VAL A 63 -4.70 11.39 8.99
CA VAL A 63 -4.06 10.26 8.29
C VAL A 63 -2.96 9.64 9.16
N GLN A 64 -2.76 8.34 9.02
CA GLN A 64 -1.75 7.53 9.70
C GLN A 64 -0.75 6.96 8.71
N HIS A 65 0.45 6.61 9.20
CA HIS A 65 1.46 5.92 8.39
C HIS A 65 0.87 4.62 7.81
N GLY A 66 0.95 4.47 6.49
CA GLY A 66 0.40 3.35 5.74
C GLY A 66 -1.00 3.56 5.19
N ASP A 67 -1.73 4.61 5.60
CA ASP A 67 -3.09 4.87 5.12
C ASP A 67 -3.12 4.95 3.59
N ILE A 68 -4.19 4.39 3.01
CA ILE A 68 -4.40 4.40 1.56
C ILE A 68 -5.34 5.54 1.21
N LEU A 69 -4.95 6.27 0.17
CA LEU A 69 -5.68 7.37 -0.42
C LEU A 69 -6.13 6.93 -1.82
N TRP A 70 -7.44 6.75 -2.01
CA TRP A 70 -8.02 6.43 -3.31
C TRP A 70 -8.27 7.71 -4.09
N TRP A 71 -7.67 7.83 -5.26
CA TRP A 71 -7.92 8.93 -6.17
C TRP A 71 -8.94 8.49 -7.22
N LEU A 72 -10.16 9.04 -7.21
CA LEU A 72 -11.25 8.88 -8.21
C LEU A 72 -12.39 7.89 -7.90
N GLN A 73 -13.55 8.19 -8.52
CA GLN A 73 -14.86 7.52 -8.42
C GLN A 73 -14.95 6.18 -9.18
N GLU A 74 -14.09 5.97 -10.17
CA GLU A 74 -14.12 4.76 -10.97
C GLU A 74 -13.20 3.73 -10.34
N ARG A 75 -13.69 2.49 -10.22
CA ARG A 75 -12.89 1.36 -9.76
C ARG A 75 -11.70 1.23 -10.72
N GLY A 76 -10.53 1.70 -10.30
CA GLY A 76 -9.28 1.35 -10.95
C GLY A 76 -9.14 -0.17 -11.00
N TYR A 77 -8.49 -0.69 -12.04
CA TYR A 77 -8.16 -2.11 -12.07
C TYR A 77 -6.92 -2.33 -11.19
N ARG A 78 -7.00 -3.25 -10.21
CA ARG A 78 -5.93 -3.54 -9.23
C ARG A 78 -5.54 -2.31 -8.39
N ASN A 79 -4.27 -1.89 -8.42
CA ASN A 79 -3.75 -0.77 -7.63
C ASN A 79 -3.74 0.56 -8.40
N GLU A 80 -4.36 0.60 -9.58
CA GLU A 80 -4.56 1.84 -10.31
C GLU A 80 -5.29 2.86 -9.42
N ASN A 81 -4.66 4.03 -9.24
CA ASN A 81 -5.12 5.14 -8.41
C ASN A 81 -4.99 4.97 -6.88
N LEU A 82 -4.28 3.94 -6.42
CA LEU A 82 -3.88 3.86 -5.02
C LEU A 82 -2.68 4.77 -4.76
N LEU A 83 -2.78 5.57 -3.72
CA LEU A 83 -1.65 6.30 -3.14
C LEU A 83 -1.55 5.92 -1.66
N PHE A 84 -0.36 6.04 -1.09
CA PHE A 84 -0.12 5.71 0.31
C PHE A 84 0.34 6.97 1.06
N TRP A 85 0.00 7.06 2.34
CA TRP A 85 0.47 8.12 3.22
C TRP A 85 1.63 7.61 4.09
N HIS A 86 2.77 8.30 4.00
CA HIS A 86 3.91 8.12 4.89
C HIS A 86 4.01 9.35 5.79
N GLU A 87 4.27 9.16 7.08
CA GLU A 87 4.29 10.26 8.05
C GLU A 87 5.33 11.35 7.73
N ASP A 88 6.55 10.97 7.36
CA ASP A 88 7.61 11.93 7.00
C ASP A 88 7.57 12.40 5.53
N GLN A 89 7.14 11.54 4.61
CA GLN A 89 7.23 11.79 3.16
C GLN A 89 5.92 12.33 2.57
N GLY A 90 4.83 12.30 3.34
CA GLY A 90 3.47 12.56 2.87
C GLY A 90 3.01 11.49 1.89
N VAL A 91 2.38 11.91 0.80
CA VAL A 91 1.89 10.98 -0.23
C VAL A 91 3.04 10.29 -0.99
N VAL A 92 2.96 8.97 -1.15
CA VAL A 92 3.89 8.15 -1.92
C VAL A 92 3.14 7.23 -2.90
N PHE A 93 3.78 6.93 -4.02
CA PHE A 93 3.22 6.11 -5.09
C PHE A 93 3.45 4.61 -4.86
N PRO A 94 2.60 3.74 -5.42
CA PRO A 94 2.88 2.32 -5.54
C PRO A 94 4.25 2.07 -6.18
N TYR A 95 4.87 0.95 -5.82
CA TYR A 95 6.15 0.54 -6.38
C TYR A 95 5.97 -0.29 -7.64
N THR A 96 6.42 0.20 -8.79
CA THR A 96 6.07 -0.36 -10.11
C THR A 96 7.20 -1.12 -10.79
N GLU A 97 8.38 -1.27 -10.18
CA GLU A 97 9.51 -1.94 -10.87
C GLU A 97 9.30 -3.46 -11.03
N ILE A 98 8.45 -4.08 -10.20
CA ILE A 98 8.21 -5.53 -10.23
C ILE A 98 6.88 -5.89 -10.90
N ASP A 99 5.90 -4.99 -10.85
CA ASP A 99 4.59 -5.16 -11.46
C ASP A 99 4.14 -3.81 -12.04
N ASP A 100 3.77 -3.79 -13.32
CA ASP A 100 3.27 -2.60 -14.03
C ASP A 100 2.04 -1.99 -13.34
N TYR A 101 1.27 -2.78 -12.59
CA TYR A 101 0.13 -2.31 -11.82
C TYR A 101 0.49 -1.79 -10.43
N GLY A 102 1.75 -1.94 -10.01
CA GLY A 102 2.28 -1.47 -8.74
C GLY A 102 2.10 -2.44 -7.57
N SER A 103 3.02 -2.40 -6.62
CA SER A 103 2.99 -3.08 -5.33
C SER A 103 3.01 -2.07 -4.18
N VAL A 104 2.94 -2.57 -2.95
CA VAL A 104 3.14 -1.72 -1.77
C VAL A 104 4.51 -1.02 -1.85
N PRO A 105 4.65 0.25 -1.46
CA PRO A 105 5.93 0.95 -1.52
C PRO A 105 6.97 0.38 -0.52
N PRO A 106 8.25 0.17 -0.92
CA PRO A 106 9.30 -0.37 -0.05
C PRO A 106 9.60 0.42 1.22
N CYS A 107 9.17 1.68 1.31
CA CYS A 107 9.30 2.48 2.53
C CYS A 107 8.40 2.00 3.67
N PHE A 108 7.39 1.17 3.37
CA PHE A 108 6.54 0.54 4.37
C PHE A 108 6.93 -0.92 4.58
N ARG A 109 8.10 -1.15 5.17
CA ARG A 109 8.56 -2.50 5.41
C ARG A 109 7.72 -3.17 6.50
N VAL A 110 7.26 -4.38 6.21
CA VAL A 110 6.61 -5.26 7.18
C VAL A 110 7.63 -5.68 8.23
N GLY A 111 7.26 -5.46 9.48
CA GLY A 111 8.16 -5.58 10.63
C GLY A 111 7.43 -5.26 11.94
N PRO A 112 8.17 -5.11 13.05
CA PRO A 112 7.60 -4.80 14.35
C PRO A 112 6.69 -3.56 14.38
N ASP A 113 6.93 -2.59 13.50
CA ASP A 113 6.15 -1.35 13.44
C ASP A 113 5.02 -1.38 12.41
N PHE A 114 5.02 -2.34 11.49
CA PHE A 114 4.07 -2.40 10.39
C PHE A 114 3.68 -3.84 10.03
N LEU A 115 2.38 -4.16 10.18
CA LEU A 115 1.85 -5.48 9.85
C LEU A 115 1.14 -5.49 8.49
N PRO A 116 1.26 -6.57 7.68
CA PRO A 116 0.67 -6.63 6.35
C PRO A 116 -0.87 -6.61 6.39
N GLU A 117 -1.50 -7.07 7.48
CA GLU A 117 -2.97 -7.06 7.60
C GLU A 117 -3.60 -5.67 7.59
N PHE A 118 -2.78 -4.63 7.73
CA PHE A 118 -3.24 -3.25 7.54
C PHE A 118 -3.85 -3.04 6.14
N TRP A 119 -3.30 -3.69 5.12
CA TRP A 119 -3.76 -3.66 3.72
C TRP A 119 -4.41 -4.95 3.24
N PHE A 120 -3.94 -6.08 3.77
CA PHE A 120 -4.38 -7.43 3.43
C PHE A 120 -5.08 -8.07 4.64
N PRO A 121 -6.25 -7.58 5.06
CA PRO A 121 -7.04 -8.24 6.08
C PRO A 121 -7.32 -9.69 5.67
N ARG A 122 -7.46 -10.57 6.67
CA ARG A 122 -7.70 -12.01 6.44
C ARG A 122 -8.98 -12.32 5.65
N ASP A 123 -9.93 -11.40 5.66
CA ASP A 123 -11.07 -11.44 4.75
C ASP A 123 -10.68 -10.77 3.43
N SER A 124 -10.36 -11.59 2.42
CA SER A 124 -9.82 -11.13 1.14
C SER A 124 -10.76 -10.19 0.38
N TYR A 125 -12.08 -10.25 0.61
CA TYR A 125 -13.04 -9.31 0.03
C TYR A 125 -12.94 -7.89 0.63
N SER A 126 -12.23 -7.74 1.74
CA SER A 126 -11.95 -6.46 2.38
C SER A 126 -10.52 -5.95 2.12
N ALA A 127 -9.76 -6.64 1.26
CA ALA A 127 -8.44 -6.20 0.84
C ALA A 127 -8.51 -4.81 0.23
N LYS A 128 -7.60 -3.94 0.69
CA LYS A 128 -7.54 -2.52 0.27
C LYS A 128 -6.50 -2.28 -0.83
N VAL A 129 -5.67 -3.28 -1.05
CA VAL A 129 -4.64 -3.40 -2.08
C VAL A 129 -4.90 -4.72 -2.79
N ASP A 130 -4.63 -4.80 -4.08
CA ASP A 130 -4.85 -6.03 -4.84
C ASP A 130 -4.07 -7.21 -4.23
N HIS A 131 -4.72 -8.36 -4.12
CA HIS A 131 -4.17 -9.59 -3.51
C HIS A 131 -2.87 -10.12 -4.16
N ASN A 132 -2.53 -9.71 -5.38
CA ASN A 132 -1.26 -10.08 -6.03
C ASN A 132 -0.10 -9.13 -5.70
N SER A 133 -0.35 -8.12 -4.85
CA SER A 133 0.67 -7.12 -4.54
C SER A 133 1.71 -7.68 -3.58
N LEU A 134 2.95 -7.29 -3.83
CA LEU A 134 4.07 -7.65 -2.98
C LEU A 134 4.13 -6.75 -1.75
N VAL A 135 4.56 -7.32 -0.64
CA VAL A 135 5.00 -6.62 0.57
C VAL A 135 6.51 -6.78 0.73
N PHE A 136 7.15 -5.77 1.28
CA PHE A 136 8.59 -5.77 1.54
C PHE A 136 8.82 -6.03 3.02
N LEU A 137 9.58 -7.06 3.37
CA LEU A 137 9.93 -7.35 4.76
C LEU A 137 11.15 -6.53 5.21
N GLU A 138 11.25 -6.26 6.51
CA GLU A 138 12.50 -5.79 7.11
C GLU A 138 13.64 -6.78 6.92
N GLU A 139 14.87 -6.29 6.78
CA GLU A 139 16.05 -7.12 6.52
C GLU A 139 16.27 -8.18 7.62
N THR A 140 15.98 -7.82 8.88
CA THR A 140 16.04 -8.71 10.04
C THR A 140 15.14 -9.94 9.87
N LEU A 141 13.91 -9.76 9.39
CA LEU A 141 12.98 -10.85 9.12
C LEU A 141 13.45 -11.71 7.94
N VAL A 142 14.02 -11.10 6.91
CA VAL A 142 14.58 -11.84 5.76
C VAL A 142 15.73 -12.74 6.21
N GLN A 143 16.59 -12.27 7.11
CA GLN A 143 17.65 -13.09 7.69
C GLN A 143 17.08 -14.21 8.57
N GLU A 144 16.10 -13.90 9.41
CA GLU A 144 15.41 -14.92 10.23
C GLU A 144 14.81 -16.04 9.36
N ILE A 145 14.19 -15.69 8.22
CA ILE A 145 13.68 -16.67 7.26
C ILE A 145 14.83 -17.54 6.74
N LYS A 146 15.91 -16.92 6.22
CA LYS A 146 17.07 -17.62 5.66
C LYS A 146 17.68 -18.63 6.63
N GLU A 147 17.74 -18.29 7.91
CA GLU A 147 18.30 -19.13 8.97
C GLU A 147 17.37 -20.28 9.39
N ASN A 148 16.06 -20.07 9.35
CA ASN A 148 15.07 -20.99 9.93
C ASN A 148 14.30 -21.85 8.90
N LEU A 149 14.57 -21.69 7.60
CA LEU A 149 13.91 -22.48 6.57
C LEU A 149 14.22 -23.97 6.69
N GLN A 150 13.15 -24.76 6.61
CA GLN A 150 13.20 -26.21 6.61
C GLN A 150 12.66 -26.72 5.28
N GLU A 151 13.40 -27.63 4.67
CA GLU A 151 12.99 -28.30 3.45
C GLU A 151 11.79 -29.23 3.74
N VAL A 152 10.69 -29.03 3.02
CA VAL A 152 9.47 -29.83 3.12
C VAL A 152 9.32 -30.75 1.92
N THR A 153 9.65 -30.24 0.74
CA THR A 153 9.74 -31.03 -0.48
C THR A 153 11.15 -30.88 -1.04
N PRO A 154 11.91 -31.99 -1.19
CA PRO A 154 13.29 -31.95 -1.65
C PRO A 154 13.47 -31.14 -2.93
N GLY A 155 14.29 -30.10 -2.86
CA GLY A 155 14.63 -29.22 -3.98
C GLY A 155 13.46 -28.41 -4.56
N LYS A 156 12.31 -28.34 -3.87
CA LYS A 156 11.10 -27.68 -4.40
C LYS A 156 10.40 -26.74 -3.44
N LYS A 157 10.41 -27.03 -2.14
CA LYS A 157 9.62 -26.26 -1.17
C LYS A 157 10.27 -26.23 0.18
N TRP A 158 10.43 -25.02 0.71
CA TRP A 158 10.95 -24.76 2.05
C TRP A 158 9.94 -23.92 2.82
N THR A 159 9.84 -24.18 4.12
CA THR A 159 8.92 -23.44 4.98
C THR A 159 9.56 -23.10 6.31
N CYS A 160 9.14 -21.98 6.89
CA CYS A 160 9.41 -21.66 8.28
C CYS A 160 8.22 -20.89 8.87
N LYS A 161 8.41 -20.41 10.10
CA LYS A 161 7.49 -19.48 10.74
C LYS A 161 8.31 -18.32 11.26
N ILE A 162 7.79 -17.12 11.08
CA ILE A 162 8.30 -15.91 11.72
C ILE A 162 7.24 -15.34 12.64
N THR A 163 7.66 -14.62 13.67
CA THR A 163 6.74 -13.94 14.59
C THR A 163 7.00 -12.44 14.53
N ILE A 164 5.96 -11.68 14.20
CA ILE A 164 6.00 -10.22 14.16
C ILE A 164 5.02 -9.72 15.22
N GLN A 165 5.52 -8.95 16.18
CA GLN A 165 4.80 -8.63 17.41
C GLN A 165 4.34 -9.93 18.11
N ASP A 166 3.03 -10.17 18.22
CA ASP A 166 2.44 -11.36 18.84
C ASP A 166 1.77 -12.31 17.83
N LYS A 167 2.05 -12.11 16.53
CA LYS A 167 1.44 -12.89 15.44
C LYS A 167 2.46 -13.75 14.75
N THR A 168 2.14 -15.02 14.61
CA THR A 168 2.94 -15.97 13.86
C THR A 168 2.44 -16.07 12.42
N TYR A 169 3.37 -15.92 11.49
CA TYR A 169 3.15 -16.02 10.06
C TYR A 169 3.85 -17.26 9.53
N LYS A 170 3.22 -17.92 8.56
CA LYS A 170 3.87 -18.97 7.80
C LYS A 170 4.68 -18.31 6.67
N VAL A 171 5.83 -18.90 6.35
CA VAL A 171 6.61 -18.51 5.18
C VAL A 171 6.80 -19.73 4.31
N GLU A 172 6.55 -19.60 3.01
CA GLU A 172 6.82 -20.62 2.01
C GLU A 172 7.67 -20.03 0.88
N VAL A 173 8.75 -20.73 0.52
CA VAL A 173 9.59 -20.35 -0.62
C VAL A 173 9.88 -21.56 -1.50
N ASP A 174 9.95 -21.32 -2.80
CA ASP A 174 10.26 -22.34 -3.82
C ASP A 174 11.76 -22.51 -4.07
N ASN A 175 12.60 -21.60 -3.56
CA ASN A 175 14.05 -21.73 -3.62
C ASN A 175 14.71 -20.96 -2.46
N LYS A 176 15.43 -21.69 -1.59
CA LYS A 176 16.09 -21.09 -0.43
C LYS A 176 17.29 -20.19 -0.78
N ASP A 177 17.89 -20.38 -1.95
CA ASP A 177 19.14 -19.70 -2.33
C ASP A 177 18.87 -18.35 -3.02
N THR A 178 17.62 -18.07 -3.38
CA THR A 178 17.20 -16.86 -4.09
C THR A 178 16.23 -15.98 -3.30
N ILE A 179 16.22 -16.13 -1.96
CA ILE A 179 15.30 -15.38 -1.10
C ILE A 179 15.63 -13.89 -1.14
N GLN A 180 14.62 -13.10 -1.48
CA GLN A 180 14.67 -11.64 -1.54
C GLN A 180 13.83 -11.03 -0.41
N GLU A 181 13.76 -9.71 -0.34
CA GLU A 181 13.03 -9.00 0.71
C GLU A 181 11.53 -8.88 0.46
N TYR A 182 11.05 -9.15 -0.75
CA TYR A 182 9.64 -9.00 -1.10
C TYR A 182 8.93 -10.34 -1.27
N PHE A 183 7.69 -10.38 -0.80
CA PHE A 183 6.86 -11.59 -0.74
C PHE A 183 5.43 -11.24 -1.13
N THR A 184 4.72 -12.18 -1.74
CA THR A 184 3.26 -12.15 -1.77
C THR A 184 2.76 -12.47 -0.37
N TYR A 185 1.73 -11.77 0.10
CA TYR A 185 1.09 -12.06 1.37
C TYR A 185 -0.38 -12.41 1.18
N ASP A 186 -0.76 -13.62 1.59
CA ASP A 186 -2.16 -14.04 1.61
C ASP A 186 -2.47 -14.85 2.88
N ASN A 187 -3.59 -14.52 3.50
CA ASN A 187 -4.18 -15.24 4.63
C ASN A 187 -3.18 -15.69 5.73
N GLY A 188 -2.27 -14.79 6.15
CA GLY A 188 -1.30 -15.08 7.21
C GLY A 188 -0.07 -15.85 6.75
N CYS A 189 0.17 -15.93 5.44
CA CYS A 189 1.32 -16.60 4.86
C CYS A 189 2.05 -15.69 3.86
N PHE A 190 3.37 -15.65 3.97
CA PHE A 190 4.26 -15.02 3.00
C PHE A 190 4.75 -16.08 2.01
N TYR A 191 4.70 -15.76 0.73
CA TYR A 191 5.06 -16.65 -0.36
C TYR A 191 6.09 -16.00 -1.28
N GLN A 192 7.06 -16.80 -1.72
CA GLN A 192 7.98 -16.41 -2.78
C GLN A 192 8.17 -17.56 -3.77
N GLU A 193 7.57 -17.41 -4.95
CA GLU A 193 7.60 -18.37 -6.06
C GLU A 193 8.67 -17.92 -7.07
N TRP A 194 9.59 -18.82 -7.46
CA TRP A 194 10.65 -18.57 -8.45
C TRP A 194 10.90 -19.80 -9.32
#